data_AF-A0A6G1S229-F1
#
_entry.id   AF-A0A6G1S229-F1
#
_cell.length_a   1.000
_cell.length_b   1.000
_cell.length_c   1.000
_cell.angle_alpha   90.00
_cell.angle_beta   90.00
_cell.angle_gamma   90.00
#
_symmetry.space_group_name_H-M   'P 1'
#
loop_
_entity.id
_entity.type
_entity.pdbx_description
1 polymer ?
#
loop_
_entity_poly.entity_id
_entity_poly.type
_entity_poly.pdbx_seq_one_letter_code
_entity_poly.pdbx_strand_id
1 'polypeptide(L)'
;EKDSASVATEYSLKFDESMTEDEIEEKSFRSLLPSESHRRNNLEKKRGNRDDSDEEVSPEKTALSSIKELSLPFSGGQDSFSKFTMEMVRQYMKEEEMRAAHQSSLLRLREKALKEKTKAELAWLEHQKKHLRDKGEDDKMPPIRKRQRGLLLRLQQEKAEIKRLQEANKAARKERQLILKQQAEIERIRQTTMKLQEKLKSAGENKLEFHSEDDMKQSNGSSPLPTDAETRSPSPISISSSETSSIMQKLKKMRSRMDEKFLTKREQKLMQRRQHAEELLEWKRRLDAEEAEIRQIEKQALAAWDKELLKTKITKKEMADQRSEPKETASEE
;
A
#
# COMPACT_ATOMS: atom_id res chain seq x y z
N GLU A 1 -64.36 12.03 -1.65
CA GLU A 1 -64.11 10.92 -2.59
C GLU A 1 -63.37 11.42 -3.82
N LYS A 2 -62.14 10.96 -3.99
CA LYS A 2 -61.53 10.50 -5.25
C LYS A 2 -60.07 10.16 -4.94
N ASP A 3 -59.82 8.86 -4.97
CA ASP A 3 -58.54 8.22 -4.68
C ASP A 3 -57.47 8.58 -5.70
N SER A 4 -56.22 8.66 -5.24
CA SER A 4 -55.02 8.25 -5.99
C SER A 4 -53.85 8.12 -5.02
N ALA A 5 -53.80 6.97 -4.36
CA ALA A 5 -52.57 6.44 -3.79
C ALA A 5 -51.57 6.12 -4.91
N SER A 6 -50.27 6.10 -4.55
CA SER A 6 -49.12 5.54 -5.29
C SER A 6 -48.15 6.55 -5.90
N VAL A 7 -47.41 7.28 -5.06
CA VAL A 7 -46.09 7.86 -5.41
C VAL A 7 -45.00 7.01 -4.75
N ALA A 8 -45.00 5.72 -5.08
CA ALA A 8 -44.09 4.73 -4.50
C ALA A 8 -43.55 3.78 -5.58
N THR A 9 -43.13 4.33 -6.72
CA THR A 9 -42.48 3.54 -7.78
C THR A 9 -41.60 4.36 -8.73
N GLU A 10 -41.01 5.47 -8.27
CA GLU A 10 -39.91 6.11 -9.01
C GLU A 10 -38.54 5.64 -8.47
N TYR A 11 -38.39 4.31 -8.38
CA TYR A 11 -37.09 3.68 -8.59
C TYR A 11 -37.04 3.32 -10.08
N SER A 12 -36.88 4.35 -10.92
CA SER A 12 -36.58 4.16 -12.34
C SER A 12 -35.15 3.61 -12.42
N LEU A 13 -35.09 2.28 -12.32
CA LEU A 13 -34.06 1.41 -12.83
C LEU A 13 -33.67 1.93 -14.23
N LYS A 14 -32.60 2.73 -14.33
CA LYS A 14 -31.93 2.96 -15.60
C LYS A 14 -31.23 1.63 -15.90
N PHE A 15 -31.95 0.74 -16.55
CA PHE A 15 -31.38 -0.45 -17.16
C PHE A 15 -30.35 0.06 -18.18
N ASP A 16 -29.10 -0.34 -18.01
CA ASP A 16 -27.99 -0.04 -18.90
C ASP A 16 -28.15 -0.94 -20.14
N GLU A 17 -29.15 -0.62 -20.97
CA GLU A 17 -29.56 -1.40 -22.15
C GLU A 17 -28.64 -1.13 -23.35
N SER A 18 -27.33 -1.18 -23.12
CA SER A 18 -26.33 -1.09 -24.19
C SER A 18 -25.31 -2.22 -24.16
N MET A 19 -25.51 -3.23 -23.31
CA MET A 19 -24.66 -4.41 -23.22
C MET A 19 -25.26 -5.54 -24.05
N THR A 20 -24.76 -5.75 -25.26
CA THR A 20 -25.19 -6.89 -26.09
C THR A 20 -24.74 -8.21 -25.43
N GLU A 21 -25.48 -9.30 -25.66
CA GLU A 21 -25.17 -10.63 -25.11
C GLU A 21 -23.73 -11.06 -25.44
N ASP A 22 -23.27 -10.79 -26.66
CA ASP A 22 -21.89 -10.97 -27.11
C ASP A 22 -20.86 -10.20 -26.25
N GLU A 23 -21.21 -8.99 -25.79
CA GLU A 23 -20.32 -8.16 -24.98
C GLU A 23 -20.26 -8.65 -23.51
N ILE A 24 -21.35 -9.28 -23.03
CA ILE A 24 -21.41 -9.94 -21.72
C ILE A 24 -20.62 -11.26 -21.78
N GLU A 25 -20.77 -12.02 -22.86
CA GLU A 25 -19.99 -13.24 -23.10
C GLU A 25 -18.50 -12.91 -23.26
N GLU A 26 -18.14 -11.89 -24.04
CA GLU A 26 -16.74 -11.48 -24.19
C GLU A 26 -16.14 -11.01 -22.85
N LYS A 27 -16.91 -10.28 -22.03
CA LYS A 27 -16.48 -9.89 -20.66
C LYS A 27 -16.34 -11.11 -19.75
N SER A 28 -17.23 -12.09 -19.87
CA SER A 28 -17.16 -13.36 -19.16
C SER A 28 -15.89 -14.14 -19.54
N PHE A 29 -15.62 -14.32 -20.83
CA PHE A 29 -14.42 -14.99 -21.33
C PHE A 29 -13.13 -14.23 -21.01
N ARG A 30 -13.13 -12.89 -21.12
CA ARG A 30 -11.97 -12.08 -20.73
C ARG A 30 -11.67 -12.15 -19.24
N SER A 31 -12.69 -12.36 -18.39
CA SER A 31 -12.48 -12.51 -16.94
C SER A 31 -11.81 -13.83 -16.55
N LEU A 32 -11.92 -14.86 -17.39
CA LEU A 32 -11.22 -16.15 -17.22
C LEU A 32 -9.77 -16.08 -17.72
N LEU A 33 -9.42 -15.03 -18.44
CA LEU A 33 -8.12 -14.86 -19.05
C LEU A 33 -7.24 -13.91 -18.22
N PRO A 34 -5.90 -14.05 -18.31
CA PRO A 34 -4.99 -13.09 -17.70
C PRO A 34 -5.34 -11.66 -18.14
N SER A 35 -5.18 -10.69 -17.24
CA SER A 35 -5.56 -9.29 -17.48
C SER A 35 -4.95 -8.75 -18.79
N GLU A 36 -5.62 -7.77 -19.41
CA GLU A 36 -5.16 -7.20 -20.68
C GLU A 36 -3.71 -6.66 -20.58
N SER A 37 -3.36 -6.05 -19.45
CA SER A 37 -1.99 -5.64 -19.12
C SER A 37 -0.99 -6.79 -19.12
N HIS A 38 -1.41 -7.99 -18.71
CA HIS A 38 -0.60 -9.20 -18.71
C HIS A 38 -0.28 -9.68 -20.14
N ARG A 39 -1.25 -9.52 -21.06
CA ARG A 39 -1.05 -9.84 -22.49
C ARG A 39 -0.16 -8.83 -23.18
N ARG A 40 -0.33 -7.54 -22.87
CA ARG A 40 0.44 -6.45 -23.48
C ARG A 40 1.92 -6.47 -23.10
N ASN A 41 2.24 -6.77 -21.84
CA ASN A 41 3.63 -6.76 -21.36
C ASN A 41 4.51 -7.86 -22.02
N ASN A 42 3.90 -8.96 -22.46
CA ASN A 42 4.61 -9.99 -23.25
C ASN A 42 4.90 -9.53 -24.69
N LEU A 43 3.99 -8.74 -25.29
CA LEU A 43 4.14 -8.19 -26.63
C LEU A 43 5.10 -6.98 -26.68
N GLU A 44 5.09 -6.12 -25.67
CA GLU A 44 5.97 -4.95 -25.58
C GLU A 44 7.44 -5.37 -25.45
N LYS A 45 7.74 -6.47 -24.75
CA LYS A 45 9.08 -7.09 -24.76
C LYS A 45 9.50 -7.67 -26.12
N LYS A 46 8.54 -7.98 -27.00
CA LYS A 46 8.79 -8.50 -28.36
C LYS A 46 8.94 -7.40 -29.42
N ARG A 47 8.45 -6.17 -29.16
CA ARG A 47 8.61 -5.01 -30.08
C ARG A 47 9.90 -4.23 -29.88
N GLY A 48 10.64 -4.47 -28.80
CA GLY A 48 11.90 -3.78 -28.51
C GLY A 48 13.16 -4.36 -29.16
N ASN A 49 13.08 -5.43 -29.98
CA ASN A 49 14.27 -6.16 -30.46
C ASN A 49 14.20 -6.58 -31.95
N ARG A 50 13.61 -5.75 -32.80
CA ARG A 50 13.54 -5.93 -34.26
C ARG A 50 13.32 -4.55 -34.88
N ASP A 51 14.13 -3.97 -35.73
CA ASP A 51 15.40 -4.26 -36.39
C ASP A 51 15.69 -2.95 -37.16
N ASP A 52 16.95 -2.50 -37.22
CA ASP A 52 17.40 -1.56 -38.26
C ASP A 52 18.92 -1.74 -38.43
N SER A 53 19.31 -2.71 -39.25
CA SER A 53 20.62 -2.71 -39.91
C SER A 53 20.60 -3.67 -41.11
N ASP A 54 20.54 -3.10 -42.30
CA ASP A 54 20.69 -3.78 -43.59
C ASP A 54 22.18 -3.82 -44.01
N GLU A 55 22.53 -4.70 -44.96
CA GLU A 55 23.82 -4.99 -45.65
C GLU A 55 24.64 -6.24 -45.24
N GLU A 56 24.46 -7.30 -46.06
CA GLU A 56 25.44 -8.14 -46.79
C GLU A 56 26.81 -8.51 -46.16
N VAL A 57 27.09 -9.84 -46.11
CA VAL A 57 28.29 -10.56 -46.62
C VAL A 57 28.56 -11.90 -45.88
N SER A 58 28.50 -12.99 -46.67
CA SER A 58 29.24 -14.29 -46.65
C SER A 58 29.18 -15.28 -45.44
N PRO A 59 29.11 -16.61 -45.69
CA PRO A 59 29.00 -17.62 -44.64
C PRO A 59 30.35 -18.29 -44.35
N GLU A 60 30.91 -18.11 -43.14
CA GLU A 60 31.85 -19.11 -42.62
C GLU A 60 31.92 -19.18 -41.10
N LYS A 61 32.24 -20.39 -40.64
CA LYS A 61 32.10 -20.93 -39.29
C LYS A 61 32.91 -20.12 -38.27
N THR A 62 32.31 -19.88 -37.09
CA THR A 62 32.87 -20.02 -35.71
C THR A 62 32.27 -18.95 -34.78
N ALA A 63 31.07 -19.19 -34.21
CA ALA A 63 30.55 -18.48 -33.02
C ALA A 63 29.34 -19.21 -32.40
N LEU A 64 29.46 -20.53 -32.18
CA LEU A 64 28.48 -21.30 -31.40
C LEU A 64 28.76 -21.12 -29.89
N SER A 65 28.44 -19.98 -29.27
CA SER A 65 28.46 -19.90 -27.78
C SER A 65 27.82 -18.68 -27.10
N SER A 66 26.98 -17.85 -27.74
CA SER A 66 26.40 -16.67 -27.03
C SER A 66 24.92 -16.38 -27.33
N ILE A 67 24.13 -17.43 -27.54
CA ILE A 67 22.65 -17.34 -27.55
C ILE A 67 22.11 -18.48 -26.69
N LYS A 68 22.58 -18.55 -25.44
CA LYS A 68 22.19 -19.58 -24.47
C LYS A 68 21.52 -19.00 -23.21
N GLU A 69 20.90 -17.83 -23.28
CA GLU A 69 20.10 -17.32 -22.14
C GLU A 69 18.87 -16.49 -22.56
N LEU A 70 18.16 -16.92 -23.59
CA LEU A 70 16.76 -16.54 -23.72
C LEU A 70 15.92 -17.80 -23.48
N SER A 71 15.72 -18.11 -22.20
CA SER A 71 14.92 -19.23 -21.75
C SER A 71 13.48 -19.06 -22.21
N LEU A 72 13.14 -19.68 -23.35
CA LEU A 72 11.77 -20.06 -23.62
C LEU A 72 11.29 -20.96 -22.45
N PRO A 73 10.09 -20.74 -21.89
CA PRO A 73 9.62 -21.44 -20.69
C PRO A 73 9.35 -22.94 -20.90
N PHE A 74 9.64 -23.48 -22.08
CA PHE A 74 9.42 -24.88 -22.45
C PHE A 74 10.70 -25.65 -22.79
N SER A 75 11.89 -25.13 -22.44
CA SER A 75 13.14 -25.88 -22.55
C SER A 75 13.22 -27.00 -21.50
N GLY A 76 12.60 -28.14 -21.82
CA GLY A 76 13.10 -29.51 -21.66
C GLY A 76 13.50 -30.09 -20.30
N GLY A 77 13.40 -29.34 -19.19
CA GLY A 77 13.72 -29.84 -17.84
C GLY A 77 12.47 -30.08 -17.00
N GLN A 78 12.43 -31.18 -16.25
CA GLN A 78 11.33 -31.56 -15.35
C GLN A 78 11.01 -30.46 -14.30
N ASP A 79 11.99 -29.59 -14.00
CA ASP A 79 11.85 -28.43 -13.11
C ASP A 79 11.43 -27.11 -13.80
N SER A 80 11.54 -27.01 -15.13
CA SER A 80 11.23 -25.77 -15.86
C SER A 80 9.75 -25.43 -15.77
N PHE A 81 8.89 -26.44 -15.87
CA PHE A 81 7.43 -26.26 -15.79
C PHE A 81 6.94 -25.89 -14.38
N SER A 82 7.52 -26.51 -13.33
CA SER A 82 7.16 -26.19 -11.94
C SER A 82 7.53 -24.75 -11.58
N LYS A 83 8.75 -24.33 -11.94
CA LYS A 83 9.22 -22.95 -11.73
C LYS A 83 8.38 -21.93 -12.47
N PHE A 84 8.05 -22.20 -13.75
CA PHE A 84 7.19 -21.31 -14.53
C PHE A 84 5.78 -21.16 -13.93
N THR A 85 5.15 -22.27 -13.56
CA THR A 85 3.81 -22.26 -12.95
C THR A 85 3.82 -21.53 -11.61
N MET A 86 4.85 -21.73 -10.78
CA MET A 86 5.03 -21.04 -9.51
C MET A 86 5.20 -19.52 -9.69
N GLU A 87 6.03 -19.11 -10.65
CA GLU A 87 6.27 -17.70 -10.93
C GLU A 87 5.01 -17.01 -11.47
N MET A 88 4.26 -17.69 -12.34
CA MET A 88 2.96 -17.23 -12.81
C MET A 88 2.00 -16.99 -11.64
N VAL A 89 1.88 -17.93 -10.70
CA VAL A 89 1.03 -17.77 -9.50
C VAL A 89 1.49 -16.59 -8.65
N ARG A 90 2.80 -16.45 -8.40
CA ARG A 90 3.35 -15.31 -7.64
C ARG A 90 3.04 -13.97 -8.31
N GLN A 91 3.16 -13.92 -9.64
CA GLN A 91 2.88 -12.72 -10.41
C GLN A 91 1.41 -12.34 -10.37
N TYR A 92 0.49 -13.30 -10.48
CA TYR A 92 -0.95 -13.05 -10.28
C TYR A 92 -1.24 -12.48 -8.89
N MET A 93 -0.63 -13.04 -7.85
CA MET A 93 -0.86 -12.57 -6.48
C MET A 93 -0.34 -11.14 -6.29
N LYS A 94 0.83 -10.82 -6.86
CA LYS A 94 1.39 -9.46 -6.80
C LYS A 94 0.51 -8.44 -7.54
N GLU A 95 0.03 -8.78 -8.73
CA GLU A 95 -0.91 -7.93 -9.47
C GLU A 95 -2.23 -7.72 -8.71
N GLU A 96 -2.72 -8.79 -8.09
CA GLU A 96 -3.95 -8.76 -7.31
C GLU A 96 -3.80 -7.94 -6.01
N GLU A 97 -2.62 -7.97 -5.38
CA GLU A 97 -2.30 -7.09 -4.26
C GLU A 97 -2.27 -5.62 -4.68
N MET A 98 -1.71 -5.32 -5.86
CA MET A 98 -1.74 -3.98 -6.45
C MET A 98 -3.18 -3.53 -6.71
N ARG A 99 -4.02 -4.42 -7.27
CA ARG A 99 -5.45 -4.15 -7.49
C ARG A 99 -6.19 -3.88 -6.18
N ALA A 100 -5.96 -4.70 -5.16
CA ALA A 100 -6.54 -4.51 -3.83
C ALA A 100 -6.06 -3.20 -3.16
N ALA A 101 -4.79 -2.82 -3.33
CA ALA A 101 -4.26 -1.56 -2.85
C ALA A 101 -4.97 -0.37 -3.53
N HIS A 102 -5.16 -0.42 -4.84
CA HIS A 102 -5.91 0.57 -5.59
C HIS A 102 -7.36 0.69 -5.09
N GLN A 103 -8.07 -0.42 -4.94
CA GLN A 103 -9.43 -0.43 -4.39
C GLN A 103 -9.49 0.17 -2.98
N SER A 104 -8.51 -0.12 -2.13
CA SER A 104 -8.44 0.46 -0.78
C SER A 104 -8.26 1.99 -0.80
N SER A 105 -7.48 2.51 -1.77
CA SER A 105 -7.31 3.95 -1.99
C SER A 105 -8.62 4.61 -2.44
N LEU A 106 -9.32 3.99 -3.40
CA LEU A 106 -10.63 4.46 -3.88
C LEU A 106 -11.66 4.52 -2.74
N LEU A 107 -11.75 3.47 -1.92
CA LEU A 107 -12.66 3.44 -0.76
C LEU A 107 -12.32 4.55 0.25
N ARG A 108 -11.03 4.82 0.47
CA ARG A 108 -10.57 5.91 1.35
C ARG A 108 -10.93 7.29 0.78
N LEU A 109 -10.75 7.50 -0.53
CA LEU A 109 -11.15 8.74 -1.19
C LEU A 109 -12.65 8.95 -1.13
N ARG A 110 -13.44 7.89 -1.40
CA ARG A 110 -14.90 7.92 -1.27
C ARG A 110 -15.32 8.28 0.16
N GLU A 111 -14.71 7.67 1.17
CA GLU A 111 -15.00 7.97 2.57
C GLU A 111 -14.70 9.44 2.92
N LYS A 112 -13.56 9.96 2.46
CA LYS A 112 -13.19 11.38 2.64
C LYS A 112 -14.18 12.32 1.96
N ALA A 113 -14.48 12.07 0.69
CA ALA A 113 -15.41 12.88 -0.09
C ALA A 113 -16.81 12.91 0.55
N LEU A 114 -17.31 11.77 1.04
CA LEU A 114 -18.61 11.71 1.72
C LEU A 114 -18.62 12.49 3.04
N LYS A 115 -17.54 12.40 3.83
CA LYS A 115 -17.39 13.18 5.07
C LYS A 115 -17.37 14.68 4.77
N GLU A 116 -16.59 15.10 3.79
CA GLU A 116 -16.46 16.50 3.40
C GLU A 116 -17.76 17.05 2.81
N LYS A 117 -18.41 16.31 1.91
CA LYS A 117 -19.73 16.65 1.37
C LYS A 117 -20.76 16.83 2.49
N THR A 118 -20.85 15.87 3.40
CA THR A 118 -21.81 15.95 4.52
C THR A 118 -21.50 17.14 5.44
N LYS A 119 -20.21 17.40 5.71
CA LYS A 119 -19.78 18.55 6.51
C LYS A 119 -20.18 19.87 5.85
N ALA A 120 -19.96 20.00 4.53
CA ALA A 120 -20.35 21.18 3.77
C ALA A 120 -21.88 21.38 3.76
N GLU A 121 -22.65 20.32 3.53
CA GLU A 121 -24.12 20.39 3.57
C GLU A 121 -24.66 20.75 4.96
N LEU A 122 -24.08 20.19 6.02
CA LEU A 122 -24.46 20.54 7.40
C LEU A 122 -24.11 22.00 7.72
N ALA A 123 -22.94 22.48 7.28
CA ALA A 123 -22.53 23.87 7.45
C ALA A 123 -23.49 24.81 6.71
N TRP A 124 -23.91 24.46 5.49
CA TRP A 124 -24.90 25.20 4.73
C TRP A 124 -26.26 25.24 5.43
N LEU A 125 -26.73 24.11 5.98
CA LEU A 125 -27.98 24.07 6.75
C LEU A 125 -27.88 24.87 8.06
N GLU A 126 -26.75 24.87 8.76
CA GLU A 126 -26.55 25.70 9.95
C GLU A 126 -26.52 27.19 9.60
N HIS A 127 -25.92 27.58 8.46
CA HIS A 127 -26.00 28.95 7.97
C HIS A 127 -27.45 29.37 7.67
N GLN A 128 -28.21 28.53 6.98
CA GLN A 128 -29.63 28.77 6.69
C GLN A 128 -30.45 28.90 7.99
N LYS A 129 -30.19 28.05 8.96
CA LYS A 129 -30.84 28.04 10.29
C LYS A 129 -30.50 29.29 11.11
N LYS A 130 -29.30 29.84 10.96
CA LYS A 130 -28.92 31.11 11.58
C LYS A 130 -29.74 32.25 10.96
N HIS A 131 -29.78 32.32 9.63
CA HIS A 131 -30.56 33.33 8.90
C HIS A 131 -32.06 33.33 9.24
N LEU A 132 -32.68 32.15 9.35
CA LEU A 132 -34.09 32.04 9.75
C LEU A 132 -34.32 32.51 11.18
N ARG A 133 -33.38 32.25 12.09
CA ARG A 133 -33.44 32.75 13.47
C ARG A 133 -33.28 34.25 13.54
N ASP A 134 -32.35 34.83 12.78
CA ASP A 134 -32.13 36.27 12.72
C ASP A 134 -33.39 37.01 12.17
N LYS A 135 -34.17 36.34 11.31
CA LYS A 135 -35.45 36.83 10.77
C LYS A 135 -36.68 36.53 11.63
N GLY A 136 -36.56 35.71 12.68
CA GLY A 136 -37.70 35.25 13.49
C GLY A 136 -38.63 34.24 12.79
N GLU A 137 -38.21 33.63 11.68
CA GLU A 137 -39.00 32.67 10.89
C GLU A 137 -38.84 31.22 11.42
N ASP A 138 -39.10 31.02 12.72
CA ASP A 138 -38.83 29.74 13.40
C ASP A 138 -39.71 28.58 12.93
N ASP A 139 -40.88 28.86 12.34
CA ASP A 139 -41.78 27.85 11.75
C ASP A 139 -41.11 27.03 10.64
N LYS A 140 -40.07 27.59 9.99
CA LYS A 140 -39.31 26.92 8.92
C LYS A 140 -38.17 26.04 9.44
N MET A 141 -37.93 26.02 10.76
CA MET A 141 -36.84 25.26 11.39
C MET A 141 -37.02 23.73 11.41
N PRO A 142 -38.22 23.16 11.64
CA PRO A 142 -38.40 21.71 11.74
C PRO A 142 -37.96 20.92 10.48
N PRO A 143 -38.28 21.35 9.23
CA PRO A 143 -37.79 20.70 8.02
C PRO A 143 -36.26 20.67 7.90
N ILE A 144 -35.56 21.76 8.29
CA ILE A 144 -34.09 21.83 8.27
C ILE A 144 -33.49 20.82 9.24
N ARG A 145 -34.03 20.73 10.47
CA ARG A 145 -33.59 19.74 11.46
C ARG A 145 -33.86 18.30 11.01
N LYS A 146 -34.96 18.06 10.29
CA LYS A 146 -35.24 16.75 9.68
C LYS A 146 -34.19 16.42 8.62
N ARG A 147 -33.81 17.37 7.77
CA ARG A 147 -32.78 17.19 6.74
C ARG A 147 -31.39 16.93 7.35
N GLN A 148 -31.00 17.68 8.38
CA GLN A 148 -29.74 17.45 9.12
C GLN A 148 -29.65 16.03 9.67
N ARG A 149 -30.72 15.55 10.32
CA ARG A 149 -30.80 14.17 10.83
C ARG A 149 -30.70 13.14 9.70
N GLY A 150 -31.38 13.38 8.59
CA GLY A 150 -31.31 12.51 7.41
C GLY A 150 -29.90 12.44 6.81
N LEU A 151 -29.17 13.56 6.74
CA LEU A 151 -27.79 13.57 6.25
C LEU A 151 -26.84 12.78 7.15
N LEU A 152 -26.96 12.93 8.46
CA LEU A 152 -26.15 12.15 9.40
C LEU A 152 -26.42 10.65 9.30
N LEU A 153 -27.69 10.27 9.15
CA LEU A 153 -28.08 8.86 9.00
C LEU A 153 -27.52 8.27 7.70
N ARG A 154 -27.60 8.99 6.57
CA ARG A 154 -27.00 8.56 5.30
C ARG A 154 -25.48 8.45 5.39
N LEU A 155 -24.81 9.41 6.03
CA LEU A 155 -23.36 9.34 6.24
C LEU A 155 -22.98 8.10 7.08
N GLN A 156 -23.76 7.77 8.10
CA GLN A 156 -23.53 6.57 8.90
C GLN A 156 -23.71 5.29 8.07
N GLN A 157 -24.77 5.23 7.26
CA GLN A 157 -25.01 4.10 6.35
C GLN A 157 -23.87 3.91 5.35
N GLU A 158 -23.46 4.98 4.66
CA GLU A 158 -22.35 4.92 3.70
C GLU A 158 -21.02 4.52 4.36
N LYS A 159 -20.75 5.01 5.58
CA LYS A 159 -19.57 4.58 6.34
C LYS A 159 -19.61 3.10 6.67
N ALA A 160 -20.78 2.57 7.05
CA ALA A 160 -20.95 1.16 7.32
C ALA A 160 -20.72 0.32 6.06
N GLU A 161 -21.24 0.77 4.91
CA GLU A 161 -21.03 0.09 3.63
C GLU A 161 -19.56 0.09 3.20
N ILE A 162 -18.87 1.23 3.31
CA ILE A 162 -17.43 1.29 3.03
C ILE A 162 -16.64 0.35 3.93
N LYS A 163 -16.98 0.28 5.23
CA LYS A 163 -16.34 -0.63 6.17
C LYS A 163 -16.56 -2.10 5.78
N ARG A 164 -17.79 -2.47 5.41
CA ARG A 164 -18.12 -3.82 4.91
C ARG A 164 -17.28 -4.17 3.67
N LEU A 165 -17.15 -3.24 2.72
CA LEU A 165 -16.32 -3.44 1.52
C LEU A 165 -14.83 -3.59 1.85
N GLN A 166 -14.31 -2.84 2.84
CA GLN A 166 -12.94 -2.99 3.31
C GLN A 166 -12.70 -4.36 3.95
N GLU A 167 -13.66 -4.85 4.74
CA GLU A 167 -13.60 -6.17 5.38
C GLU A 167 -13.62 -7.30 4.35
N ALA A 168 -14.49 -7.20 3.34
CA ALA A 168 -14.53 -8.13 2.22
C ALA A 168 -13.18 -8.18 1.47
N ASN A 169 -12.59 -7.02 1.19
CA ASN A 169 -11.27 -6.92 0.56
C ASN A 169 -10.15 -7.52 1.43
N LYS A 170 -10.22 -7.34 2.75
CA LYS A 170 -9.29 -7.94 3.70
C LYS A 170 -9.44 -9.46 3.74
N ALA A 171 -10.67 -9.99 3.68
CA ALA A 171 -10.92 -11.42 3.62
C ALA A 171 -10.34 -12.03 2.33
N ALA A 172 -10.62 -11.43 1.17
CA ALA A 172 -10.07 -11.86 -0.11
C ALA A 172 -8.53 -11.88 -0.11
N ARG A 173 -7.87 -10.88 0.51
CA ARG A 173 -6.40 -10.90 0.67
C ARG A 173 -5.91 -12.11 1.46
N LYS A 174 -6.60 -12.49 2.55
CA LYS A 174 -6.22 -13.67 3.34
C LYS A 174 -6.36 -14.97 2.55
N GLU A 175 -7.42 -15.11 1.77
CA GLU A 175 -7.64 -16.27 0.90
C GLU A 175 -6.52 -16.41 -0.13
N ARG A 176 -6.12 -15.31 -0.78
CA ARG A 176 -4.98 -15.28 -1.70
C ARG A 176 -3.67 -15.72 -1.03
N GLN A 177 -3.41 -15.25 0.18
CA GLN A 177 -2.25 -15.69 0.96
C GLN A 177 -2.30 -17.18 1.29
N LEU A 178 -3.49 -17.72 1.56
CA LEU A 178 -3.65 -19.16 1.82
C LEU A 178 -3.33 -19.98 0.57
N ILE A 179 -3.80 -19.56 -0.60
CA ILE A 179 -3.51 -20.20 -1.89
C ILE A 179 -2.00 -20.27 -2.13
N LEU A 180 -1.27 -19.17 -1.88
CA LEU A 180 0.19 -19.16 -2.00
C LEU A 180 0.88 -20.16 -1.07
N LYS A 181 0.43 -20.23 0.20
CA LYS A 181 0.98 -21.18 1.17
C LYS A 181 0.72 -22.62 0.75
N GLN A 182 -0.48 -22.92 0.24
CA GLN A 182 -0.81 -24.23 -0.29
C GLN A 182 0.09 -24.61 -1.47
N GLN A 183 0.33 -23.67 -2.39
CA GLN A 183 1.18 -23.92 -3.55
C GLN A 183 2.64 -24.18 -3.15
N ALA A 184 3.17 -23.43 -2.17
CA ALA A 184 4.51 -23.65 -1.63
C ALA A 184 4.63 -25.02 -0.92
N GLU A 185 3.59 -25.45 -0.22
CA GLU A 185 3.57 -26.74 0.46
C GLU A 185 3.55 -27.92 -0.54
N ILE A 186 2.77 -27.80 -1.62
CA ILE A 186 2.78 -28.80 -2.71
C ILE A 186 4.19 -28.91 -3.32
N GLU A 187 4.86 -27.78 -3.55
CA GLU A 187 6.22 -27.78 -4.07
C GLU A 187 7.22 -28.39 -3.07
N ARG A 188 7.09 -28.09 -1.78
CA ARG A 188 7.88 -28.72 -0.71
C ARG A 188 7.72 -30.24 -0.71
N ILE A 189 6.47 -30.73 -0.79
CA ILE A 189 6.18 -32.17 -0.87
C ILE A 189 6.83 -32.78 -2.11
N ARG A 190 6.65 -32.18 -3.29
CA ARG A 190 7.27 -32.64 -4.55
C ARG A 190 8.79 -32.76 -4.43
N GLN A 191 9.46 -31.74 -3.88
CA GLN A 191 10.91 -31.77 -3.66
C GLN A 191 11.33 -32.89 -2.71
N THR A 192 10.60 -33.11 -1.62
CA THR A 192 10.91 -34.21 -0.69
C THR A 192 10.71 -35.58 -1.33
N THR A 193 9.66 -35.75 -2.13
CA THR A 193 9.40 -37.00 -2.87
C THR A 193 10.49 -37.26 -3.91
N MET A 194 10.93 -36.24 -4.65
CA MET A 194 12.00 -36.38 -5.64
C MET A 194 13.31 -36.80 -4.98
N LYS A 195 13.71 -36.17 -3.86
CA LYS A 195 14.89 -36.57 -3.08
C LYS A 195 14.80 -38.00 -2.56
N LEU A 196 13.61 -38.45 -2.14
CA LEU A 196 13.39 -39.83 -1.72
C LEU A 196 13.53 -40.81 -2.90
N GLN A 197 13.00 -40.45 -4.06
CA GLN A 197 13.15 -41.24 -5.29
C GLN A 197 14.60 -41.33 -5.75
N GLU A 198 15.36 -40.24 -5.68
CA GLU A 198 16.81 -40.23 -5.95
C GLU A 198 17.53 -41.21 -5.03
N LYS A 199 17.31 -41.12 -3.71
CA LYS A 199 17.91 -42.04 -2.72
C LYS A 199 17.58 -43.51 -2.99
N LEU A 200 16.34 -43.82 -3.40
CA LEU A 200 15.94 -45.19 -3.75
C LEU A 200 16.62 -45.71 -5.02
N LYS A 201 16.81 -44.84 -6.02
CA LYS A 201 17.55 -45.18 -7.25
C LYS A 201 19.04 -45.42 -6.95
N SER A 202 19.67 -44.54 -6.16
CA SER A 202 21.06 -44.68 -5.73
C SER A 202 21.28 -45.95 -4.90
N ALA A 203 20.34 -46.31 -4.02
CA ALA A 203 20.41 -47.55 -3.24
C ALA A 203 20.23 -48.82 -4.09
N GLY A 204 19.55 -48.72 -5.24
CA GLY A 204 19.41 -49.81 -6.21
C GLY A 204 20.67 -50.06 -7.05
N GLU A 205 21.41 -49.00 -7.40
CA GLU A 205 22.68 -49.09 -8.13
C GLU A 205 23.84 -49.58 -7.24
N ASN A 206 23.81 -49.27 -5.94
CA ASN A 206 24.83 -49.71 -4.97
C ASN A 206 24.76 -51.20 -4.58
N LYS A 207 23.85 -52.01 -5.15
CA LYS A 207 23.75 -53.45 -4.83
C LYS A 207 24.64 -54.34 -5.72
N LEU A 208 25.46 -53.76 -6.59
CA LEU A 208 26.38 -54.52 -7.46
C LEU A 208 27.87 -54.37 -7.13
N GLU A 209 28.28 -53.65 -6.08
CA GLU A 209 29.68 -53.63 -5.65
C GLU A 209 29.88 -53.96 -4.16
N PHE A 210 30.39 -55.17 -3.97
CA PHE A 210 31.40 -55.63 -3.01
C PHE A 210 31.19 -55.47 -1.49
N HIS A 211 31.20 -56.64 -0.83
CA HIS A 211 31.61 -56.88 0.54
C HIS A 211 32.90 -56.12 0.91
N SER A 212 32.97 -55.52 2.11
CA SER A 212 33.95 -55.96 3.11
C SER A 212 33.65 -55.34 4.48
N GLU A 213 33.70 -56.20 5.48
CA GLU A 213 33.76 -55.93 6.91
C GLU A 213 34.95 -55.03 7.24
N ASP A 214 34.84 -54.15 8.25
CA ASP A 214 35.77 -54.18 9.40
C ASP A 214 35.37 -53.27 10.57
N ASP A 215 35.86 -53.70 11.73
CA ASP A 215 35.46 -53.42 13.11
C ASP A 215 36.26 -52.27 13.79
N MET A 216 35.86 -51.94 15.03
CA MET A 216 36.64 -51.40 16.17
C MET A 216 36.50 -49.93 16.65
N LYS A 217 35.94 -49.86 17.87
CA LYS A 217 36.43 -49.20 19.12
C LYS A 217 36.20 -47.71 19.45
N GLN A 218 35.32 -47.54 20.45
CA GLN A 218 35.51 -46.95 21.80
C GLN A 218 36.21 -45.59 21.99
N SER A 219 35.53 -44.67 22.71
CA SER A 219 36.00 -44.17 24.03
C SER A 219 34.98 -43.24 24.72
N ASN A 220 34.95 -43.33 26.05
CA ASN A 220 34.15 -42.54 26.99
C ASN A 220 34.77 -41.15 27.27
N GLY A 221 33.98 -40.20 27.76
CA GLY A 221 34.53 -39.01 28.42
C GLY A 221 33.54 -37.89 28.77
N SER A 222 32.90 -38.03 29.94
CA SER A 222 32.65 -37.01 30.98
C SER A 222 32.04 -35.62 30.67
N SER A 223 30.96 -35.33 31.42
CA SER A 223 30.33 -34.02 31.74
C SER A 223 31.33 -33.02 32.39
N PRO A 224 31.12 -31.68 32.38
CA PRO A 224 30.06 -31.01 33.14
C PRO A 224 29.40 -29.73 32.51
N LEU A 225 28.22 -29.38 33.02
CA LEU A 225 27.52 -28.06 32.99
C LEU A 225 28.34 -26.98 33.75
N PRO A 226 27.97 -25.67 33.90
CA PRO A 226 26.90 -24.83 33.31
C PRO A 226 27.34 -23.39 32.90
N THR A 227 26.46 -22.63 32.23
CA THR A 227 26.43 -21.16 32.34
C THR A 227 25.02 -20.63 32.00
N ASP A 228 24.25 -20.35 33.04
CA ASP A 228 23.02 -19.55 33.02
C ASP A 228 23.40 -18.14 33.49
N ALA A 229 23.06 -17.14 32.69
CA ALA A 229 23.33 -15.75 32.95
C ALA A 229 22.07 -14.97 32.64
N GLU A 230 21.27 -14.64 33.65
CA GLU A 230 20.57 -13.37 33.68
C GLU A 230 20.20 -12.92 35.10
N THR A 231 20.82 -11.80 35.44
CA THR A 231 20.70 -10.92 36.60
C THR A 231 19.25 -10.71 37.09
N ARG A 232 18.97 -11.23 38.29
CA ARG A 232 17.95 -10.69 39.21
C ARG A 232 18.66 -9.99 40.35
N SER A 233 18.34 -8.72 40.57
CA SER A 233 18.69 -7.99 41.77
C SER A 233 17.42 -7.41 42.42
N PRO A 234 17.12 -7.76 43.69
CA PRO A 234 16.16 -7.03 44.50
C PRO A 234 16.79 -6.41 45.77
N SER A 235 16.19 -5.28 46.16
CA SER A 235 16.19 -4.63 47.51
C SER A 235 17.29 -3.60 47.81
N PRO A 236 17.15 -2.70 48.82
CA PRO A 236 15.98 -2.26 49.60
C PRO A 236 15.86 -0.71 49.77
N ILE A 237 14.77 -0.36 50.44
CA ILE A 237 14.33 0.93 50.97
C ILE A 237 15.36 1.62 51.89
N SER A 238 15.47 2.95 51.76
CA SER A 238 15.92 3.84 52.85
C SER A 238 14.93 5.00 53.02
N ILE A 239 14.39 5.08 54.23
CA ILE A 239 13.50 6.12 54.76
C ILE A 239 14.40 7.18 55.41
N SER A 240 14.24 8.45 55.05
CA SER A 240 14.89 9.57 55.73
C SER A 240 13.89 10.67 56.06
N SER A 241 14.11 11.27 57.23
CA SER A 241 13.16 11.86 58.16
C SER A 241 12.71 13.29 57.86
N SER A 242 11.52 13.58 58.38
CA SER A 242 10.85 14.88 58.60
C SER A 242 11.83 15.97 59.08
N GLU A 243 11.75 17.23 58.63
CA GLU A 243 10.88 18.28 59.24
C GLU A 243 10.47 19.41 58.27
N THR A 244 10.98 19.43 57.03
CA THR A 244 10.44 20.24 55.91
C THR A 244 9.10 19.70 55.38
N SER A 245 8.70 18.56 55.94
CA SER A 245 7.57 17.72 55.58
C SER A 245 6.24 18.47 55.60
N SER A 246 5.96 19.36 56.55
CA SER A 246 4.60 19.95 56.63
C SER A 246 4.27 20.89 55.47
N ILE A 247 5.19 21.80 55.11
CA ILE A 247 5.01 22.73 53.99
C ILE A 247 5.16 21.99 52.66
N MET A 248 6.17 21.13 52.52
CA MET A 248 6.33 20.32 51.31
C MET A 248 5.19 19.32 51.12
N GLN A 249 4.63 18.71 52.17
CA GLN A 249 3.45 17.86 52.08
C GLN A 249 2.19 18.67 51.80
N LYS A 250 2.06 19.92 52.28
CA LYS A 250 0.94 20.80 51.94
C LYS A 250 1.02 21.25 50.48
N LEU A 251 2.21 21.59 49.98
CA LEU A 251 2.49 21.87 48.57
C LEU A 251 2.32 20.62 47.70
N LYS A 252 2.73 19.45 48.19
CA LYS A 252 2.54 18.17 47.50
C LYS A 252 1.09 17.73 47.52
N LYS A 253 0.32 18.00 48.58
CA LYS A 253 -1.15 17.90 48.59
C LYS A 253 -1.78 18.92 47.65
N MET A 254 -1.18 20.11 47.46
CA MET A 254 -1.63 21.12 46.47
C MET A 254 -1.39 20.70 45.04
N ARG A 255 -0.29 20.00 44.80
CA ARG A 255 0.00 19.37 43.52
C ARG A 255 -0.83 18.10 43.32
N SER A 256 -1.12 17.35 44.39
CA SER A 256 -1.84 16.09 44.32
C SER A 256 -3.35 16.26 44.11
N ARG A 257 -3.94 17.41 44.45
CA ARG A 257 -5.29 17.77 43.97
C ARG A 257 -5.38 18.03 42.45
N MET A 258 -4.23 18.04 41.76
CA MET A 258 -4.13 17.97 40.30
C MET A 258 -3.73 16.57 39.80
N ASP A 259 -3.49 15.59 40.69
CA ASP A 259 -3.34 14.20 40.29
C ASP A 259 -4.73 13.65 39.95
N GLU A 260 -4.86 12.95 38.81
CA GLU A 260 -6.12 12.38 38.31
C GLU A 260 -6.92 11.62 39.37
N LYS A 261 -6.23 11.05 40.36
CA LYS A 261 -6.80 10.25 41.46
C LYS A 261 -7.67 11.04 42.44
N PHE A 262 -7.52 12.35 42.54
CA PHE A 262 -8.32 13.21 43.45
C PHE A 262 -9.20 14.23 42.72
N LEU A 263 -9.12 14.29 41.40
CA LEU A 263 -9.99 15.15 40.57
C LEU A 263 -11.40 14.57 40.51
N THR A 264 -12.41 15.43 40.67
CA THR A 264 -13.79 15.03 40.41
C THR A 264 -13.94 14.61 38.95
N LYS A 265 -14.91 13.73 38.64
CA LYS A 265 -15.20 13.30 37.24
C LYS A 265 -15.36 14.47 36.27
N ARG A 266 -15.85 15.62 36.74
CA ARG A 266 -15.98 16.85 35.95
C ARG A 266 -14.63 17.48 35.64
N GLU A 267 -13.74 17.55 36.62
CA GLU A 267 -12.41 18.14 36.47
C GLU A 267 -11.49 17.25 35.64
N GLN A 268 -11.58 15.91 35.78
CA GLN A 268 -10.88 14.96 34.90
C GLN A 268 -11.27 15.19 33.43
N LYS A 269 -12.58 15.32 33.15
CA LYS A 269 -13.06 15.61 31.79
C LYS A 269 -12.58 16.96 31.26
N LEU A 270 -12.48 17.97 32.11
CA LEU A 270 -11.95 19.28 31.72
C LEU A 270 -10.45 19.21 31.42
N MET A 271 -9.69 18.47 32.21
CA MET A 271 -8.27 18.23 31.99
C MET A 271 -8.04 17.47 30.68
N GLN A 272 -8.77 16.38 30.42
CA GLN A 272 -8.68 15.63 29.17
C GLN A 272 -9.02 16.51 27.96
N ARG A 273 -10.04 17.37 28.06
CA ARG A 273 -10.39 18.33 27.00
C ARG A 273 -9.27 19.34 26.76
N ARG A 274 -8.63 19.81 27.83
CA ARG A 274 -7.51 20.74 27.75
C ARG A 274 -6.30 20.08 27.09
N GLN A 275 -5.93 18.88 27.53
CA GLN A 275 -4.84 18.10 26.93
C GLN A 275 -5.11 17.82 25.45
N HIS A 276 -6.32 17.38 25.11
CA HIS A 276 -6.70 17.14 23.72
C HIS A 276 -6.64 18.43 22.87
N ALA A 277 -7.06 19.57 23.43
CA ALA A 277 -6.92 20.86 22.75
C ALA A 277 -5.45 21.26 22.56
N GLU A 278 -4.60 21.02 23.56
CA GLU A 278 -3.15 21.27 23.49
C GLU A 278 -2.49 20.38 22.43
N GLU A 279 -2.81 19.08 22.37
CA GLU A 279 -2.36 18.14 21.33
C GLU A 279 -2.74 18.61 19.92
N LEU A 280 -3.98 19.10 19.75
CA LEU A 280 -4.45 19.63 18.47
C LEU A 280 -3.68 20.89 18.05
N LEU A 281 -3.35 21.77 19.00
CA LEU A 281 -2.57 22.98 18.74
C LEU A 281 -1.12 22.65 18.39
N GLU A 282 -0.51 21.66 19.04
CA GLU A 282 0.81 21.17 18.68
C GLU A 282 0.81 20.52 17.29
N TRP A 283 -0.20 19.69 16.99
CA TRP A 283 -0.34 19.09 15.68
C TRP A 283 -0.47 20.16 14.59
N LYS A 284 -1.25 21.22 14.84
CA LYS A 284 -1.32 22.37 13.93
C LYS A 284 0.04 23.03 13.72
N ARG A 285 0.81 23.28 14.79
CA ARG A 285 2.16 23.88 14.67
C ARG A 285 3.12 23.02 13.83
N ARG A 286 3.07 21.70 13.99
CA ARG A 286 3.87 20.78 13.15
C ARG A 286 3.45 20.88 11.69
N LEU A 287 2.15 20.87 11.42
CA LEU A 287 1.60 21.02 10.07
C LEU A 287 2.03 22.36 9.43
N ASP A 288 1.88 23.47 10.16
CA ASP A 288 2.27 24.81 9.70
C ASP A 288 3.78 24.86 9.37
N ALA A 289 4.62 24.15 10.14
CA ALA A 289 6.06 24.05 9.89
C ALA A 289 6.39 23.19 8.66
N GLU A 290 5.76 22.02 8.52
CA GLU A 290 5.90 21.15 7.33
C GLU A 290 5.44 21.88 6.06
N GLU A 291 4.32 22.61 6.11
CA GLU A 291 3.87 23.42 4.98
C GLU A 291 4.85 24.55 4.63
N ALA A 292 5.50 25.16 5.62
CA ALA A 292 6.52 26.17 5.38
C ALA A 292 7.76 25.59 4.70
N GLU A 293 8.17 24.38 5.10
CA GLU A 293 9.26 23.63 4.45
C GLU A 293 8.91 23.28 3.01
N ILE A 294 7.70 22.78 2.75
CA ILE A 294 7.22 22.50 1.39
C ILE A 294 7.26 23.77 0.54
N ARG A 295 6.78 24.90 1.05
CA ARG A 295 6.85 26.20 0.33
C ARG A 295 8.27 26.62 0.02
N GLN A 296 9.23 26.35 0.91
CA GLN A 296 10.65 26.62 0.64
C GLN A 296 11.20 25.71 -0.47
N ILE A 297 10.88 24.41 -0.43
CA ILE A 297 11.28 23.44 -1.46
C ILE A 297 10.67 23.83 -2.81
N GLU A 298 9.38 24.19 -2.86
CA GLU A 298 8.70 24.66 -4.07
C GLU A 298 9.39 25.92 -4.63
N LYS A 299 9.72 26.88 -3.77
CA LYS A 299 10.44 28.09 -4.18
C LYS A 299 11.83 27.76 -4.74
N GLN A 300 12.55 26.82 -4.12
CA GLN A 300 13.85 26.36 -4.62
C GLN A 300 13.72 25.62 -5.95
N ALA A 301 12.70 24.78 -6.11
CA ALA A 301 12.44 24.04 -7.34
C ALA A 301 12.11 24.99 -8.49
N LEU A 302 11.26 26.00 -8.26
CA LEU A 302 10.97 27.04 -9.26
C LEU A 302 12.22 27.83 -9.65
N ALA A 303 13.04 28.23 -8.67
CA ALA A 303 14.28 28.94 -8.95
C ALA A 303 15.31 28.08 -9.71
N ALA A 304 15.38 26.77 -9.42
CA ALA A 304 16.22 25.83 -10.15
C ALA A 304 15.72 25.65 -11.60
N TRP A 305 14.41 25.56 -11.78
CA TRP A 305 13.77 25.48 -13.09
C TRP A 305 14.03 26.72 -13.95
N ASP A 306 13.88 27.92 -13.38
CA ASP A 306 14.14 29.17 -14.09
C ASP A 306 15.61 29.30 -14.52
N LYS A 307 16.55 28.85 -13.66
CA LYS A 307 17.98 28.80 -14.00
C LYS A 307 18.26 27.84 -15.16
N GLU A 308 17.61 26.68 -15.19
CA GLU A 308 17.77 25.71 -16.27
C GLU A 308 17.18 26.24 -17.59
N LEU A 309 16.06 26.96 -17.52
CA LEU A 309 15.44 27.62 -18.67
C LEU A 309 16.31 28.76 -19.23
N LEU A 310 17.04 29.48 -18.37
CA LEU A 310 18.02 30.47 -18.79
C LEU A 310 19.26 29.83 -19.43
N LYS A 311 19.80 28.76 -18.83
CA LYS A 311 20.94 28.01 -19.41
C LYS A 311 20.61 27.47 -20.80
N THR A 312 19.46 26.83 -20.96
CA THR A 312 19.02 26.29 -22.27
C THR A 312 18.82 27.40 -23.32
N LYS A 313 18.37 28.60 -22.92
CA LYS A 313 18.30 29.76 -23.81
C LYS A 313 19.67 30.30 -24.19
N ILE A 314 20.61 30.36 -23.24
CA ILE A 314 21.99 30.82 -23.48
C ILE A 314 22.71 29.82 -24.39
N THR A 315 22.66 28.52 -24.10
CA THR A 315 23.29 27.50 -24.96
C THR A 315 22.67 27.48 -26.35
N LYS A 316 21.34 27.65 -26.48
CA LYS A 316 20.70 27.78 -27.79
C LYS A 316 21.12 29.04 -28.55
N LYS A 317 21.37 30.15 -27.84
CA LYS A 317 21.87 31.40 -28.42
C LYS A 317 23.33 31.27 -28.84
N GLU A 318 24.19 30.68 -28.01
CA GLU A 318 25.60 30.39 -28.34
C GLU A 318 25.72 29.45 -29.54
N MET A 319 24.87 28.42 -29.63
CA MET A 319 24.81 27.52 -30.78
C MET A 319 24.25 28.19 -32.05
N ALA A 320 23.47 29.25 -31.90
CA ALA A 320 22.99 30.05 -33.03
C ALA A 320 24.06 31.04 -33.51
N ASP A 321 24.75 31.72 -32.58
CA ASP A 321 25.85 32.66 -32.89
C ASP A 321 27.05 31.92 -33.55
N GLN A 322 27.38 30.70 -33.10
CA GLN A 322 28.40 29.86 -33.76
C GLN A 322 28.00 29.39 -35.16
N ARG A 323 26.71 29.39 -35.50
CA ARG A 323 26.21 29.05 -36.85
C ARG A 323 26.17 30.25 -37.79
N SER A 324 26.23 31.48 -37.28
CA SER A 324 26.16 32.71 -38.07
C SER A 324 27.51 33.37 -38.38
N GLU A 325 28.63 32.86 -37.85
CA GLU A 325 29.98 33.26 -38.29
C GLU A 325 30.29 32.64 -39.66
N PRO A 326 30.34 33.42 -40.77
CA PRO A 326 30.75 32.90 -42.06
C PRO A 326 32.27 32.82 -42.12
N LYS A 327 32.79 31.67 -42.60
CA LYS A 327 34.18 31.53 -43.04
C LYS A 327 34.46 32.52 -44.19
N GLU A 328 34.94 33.72 -43.86
CA GLU A 328 35.79 34.49 -44.76
C GLU A 328 37.23 33.98 -44.61
N THR A 329 37.59 32.97 -45.39
CA THR A 329 38.98 32.76 -45.80
C THR A 329 39.03 33.05 -47.30
N ALA A 330 39.17 34.34 -47.62
CA ALA A 330 39.59 34.77 -48.94
C ALA A 330 41.08 34.40 -49.11
N SER A 331 41.35 33.73 -50.22
CA SER A 331 42.68 33.44 -50.74
C SER A 331 43.26 34.73 -51.35
N GLU A 332 44.35 35.23 -50.79
CA GLU A 332 45.36 36.13 -51.36
C GLU A 332 46.55 35.91 -50.41
N GLU A 333 47.70 35.38 -50.81
CA GLU A 333 48.56 35.65 -51.97
C GLU A 333 49.47 34.44 -52.23
#